data_AF-A0A920R7N4-F1
#
_entry.id   AF-A0A920R7N4-F1
#
_cell.length_a   1.000
_cell.length_b   1.000
_cell.length_c   1.000
_cell.angle_alpha   90.00
_cell.angle_beta   90.00
_cell.angle_gamma   90.00
#
_symmetry.space_group_name_H-M   'P 1'
#
loop_
_entity.id
_entity.type
_entity.pdbx_description
1 polymer ?
#
loop_
_entity_poly.entity_id
_entity_poly.type
_entity_poly.pdbx_seq_one_letter_code
_entity_poly.pdbx_strand_id
1 'polypeptide(L)'
;MDAGHASELANIKMLGKLIGRCDPGKAFPVLLRHYLSLNGRMVCFNIHSNFNDSLEGLIIVDARKTDHKTLSRFLGAKGLKTFLEHQKLADSA
;
A
#
# COMPACT_ATOMS: atom_id res chain seq x y z
N MET A 1 -17.51 4.29 13.36
CA MET A 1 -16.45 4.83 12.48
C MET A 1 -16.91 4.62 11.05
N ASP A 2 -17.24 5.72 10.38
CA ASP A 2 -17.93 5.70 9.10
C ASP A 2 -16.96 5.34 7.96
N ALA A 3 -17.37 4.40 7.10
CA ALA A 3 -16.56 3.90 5.98
C ALA A 3 -16.30 4.97 4.89
N GLY A 4 -16.95 6.14 5.00
CA GLY A 4 -16.80 7.26 4.08
C GLY A 4 -15.42 7.92 4.08
N HIS A 5 -14.69 7.95 5.20
CA HIS A 5 -13.39 8.66 5.26
C HIS A 5 -12.25 7.91 4.54
N ALA A 6 -12.32 6.58 4.43
CA ALA A 6 -11.31 5.79 3.73
C ALA A 6 -11.35 5.98 2.20
N SER A 7 -12.51 6.39 1.67
CA SER A 7 -12.71 6.67 0.24
C SER A 7 -12.01 7.95 -0.22
N GLU A 8 -11.76 8.92 0.65
CA GLU A 8 -11.10 10.18 0.27
C GLU A 8 -9.59 10.01 0.06
N LEU A 9 -8.95 9.01 0.70
CA LEU A 9 -7.56 8.66 0.42
C LEU A 9 -7.36 8.01 -0.97
N ALA A 10 -8.43 7.54 -1.61
CA ALA A 10 -8.31 6.78 -2.86
C ALA A 10 -7.84 7.65 -4.04
N ASN A 11 -7.99 8.97 -3.97
CA ASN A 11 -7.51 9.84 -5.04
C ASN A 11 -6.10 10.36 -4.76
N ILE A 12 -5.10 9.56 -5.13
CA ILE A 12 -3.67 9.90 -5.05
C ILE A 12 -3.37 11.29 -5.67
N LYS A 13 -4.12 11.72 -6.70
CA LYS A 13 -3.96 13.05 -7.30
C LYS A 13 -4.42 14.16 -6.35
N MET A 14 -5.50 13.95 -5.60
CA MET A 14 -6.02 14.90 -4.61
C MET A 14 -5.07 15.00 -3.42
N LEU A 15 -4.59 13.86 -2.90
CA LEU A 15 -3.54 13.82 -1.87
C LEU A 15 -2.27 14.55 -2.30
N GLY A 16 -1.81 14.32 -3.53
CA GLY A 16 -0.65 15.04 -4.08
C GLY A 16 -0.86 16.56 -4.10
N LYS A 17 -2.06 17.03 -4.47
CA LYS A 17 -2.41 18.46 -4.44
C LYS A 17 -2.46 19.01 -3.00
N LEU A 18 -2.98 18.24 -2.04
CA LEU A 18 -3.02 18.65 -0.64
C LEU A 18 -1.61 18.77 -0.05
N ILE A 19 -0.75 17.78 -0.29
CA ILE A 19 0.67 17.84 0.13
C ILE A 19 1.36 19.07 -0.44
N GLY A 20 1.20 19.35 -1.74
CA GLY A 20 1.80 20.52 -2.37
C GLY A 20 1.25 21.87 -1.88
N ARG A 21 0.04 21.89 -1.28
CA ARG A 21 -0.50 23.09 -0.61
C ARG A 21 0.07 23.28 0.80
N CYS A 22 0.30 22.19 1.52
CA CYS A 22 0.88 22.22 2.87
C CYS A 22 2.39 22.48 2.84
N ASP A 23 3.09 21.91 1.85
CA ASP A 23 4.55 21.98 1.69
C ASP A 23 4.91 22.15 0.20
N PRO A 24 5.04 23.40 -0.28
CA PRO A 24 5.31 23.70 -1.68
C PRO A 24 6.56 22.97 -2.21
N GLY A 25 6.41 22.33 -3.37
CA GLY A 25 7.47 21.54 -4.01
C GLY A 25 7.52 20.07 -3.60
N LYS A 26 6.74 19.65 -2.59
CA LYS A 26 6.58 18.22 -2.28
C LYS A 26 5.47 17.57 -3.11
N ALA A 27 5.80 16.39 -3.61
CA ALA A 27 4.87 15.53 -4.34
C ALA A 27 4.44 14.35 -3.46
N PHE A 28 3.43 13.62 -3.94
CA PHE A 28 3.00 12.40 -3.26
C PHE A 28 4.15 11.36 -3.20
N PRO A 29 4.50 10.84 -2.01
CA PRO A 29 5.65 9.95 -1.82
C PRO A 29 5.62 8.73 -2.74
N VAL A 30 6.75 8.44 -3.37
CA VAL A 30 6.87 7.34 -4.35
C VAL A 30 6.55 5.97 -3.74
N LEU A 31 6.94 5.75 -2.48
CA LEU A 31 6.68 4.49 -1.77
C LEU A 31 5.19 4.30 -1.48
N LEU A 32 4.49 5.35 -1.03
CA LEU A 32 3.04 5.28 -0.86
C LEU A 32 2.35 4.96 -2.19
N ARG A 33 2.79 5.60 -3.28
CA ARG A 33 2.24 5.32 -4.62
C ARG A 33 2.48 3.88 -5.04
N HIS A 34 3.66 3.36 -4.76
CA HIS A 34 4.04 1.98 -5.05
C HIS A 34 3.13 1.00 -4.31
N TYR A 35 3.00 1.10 -2.98
CA TYR A 35 2.19 0.16 -2.21
C TYR A 35 0.70 0.25 -2.57
N LEU A 36 0.17 1.43 -2.86
CA LEU A 36 -1.20 1.57 -3.37
C LEU A 36 -1.39 0.89 -4.73
N SER A 37 -0.38 0.93 -5.62
CA SER A 37 -0.43 0.21 -6.89
C SER A 37 -0.42 -1.32 -6.74
N LEU A 38 0.03 -1.84 -5.59
CA LEU A 38 -0.02 -3.25 -5.23
C LEU A 38 -1.35 -3.65 -4.57
N ASN A 39 -2.42 -2.84 -4.73
CA ASN A 39 -3.67 -2.98 -3.98
C ASN A 39 -3.46 -2.87 -2.45
N GLY A 40 -2.43 -2.13 -2.02
CA GLY A 40 -2.20 -1.82 -0.62
C GLY A 40 -3.33 -0.98 -0.04
N ARG A 41 -3.71 -1.28 1.20
CA ARG A 41 -4.75 -0.54 1.93
C ARG A 41 -4.16 0.05 3.20
N MET A 42 -4.39 1.35 3.41
CA MET A 42 -4.09 2.00 4.67
C MET A 42 -5.03 1.43 5.74
N VAL A 43 -4.47 1.03 6.87
CA VAL A 43 -5.24 0.47 8.00
C VAL A 43 -5.41 1.50 9.10
N CYS A 44 -4.31 2.14 9.50
CA CYS A 44 -4.30 3.15 10.53
C CYS A 44 -3.15 4.13 10.32
N PHE A 45 -3.26 5.25 11.03
CA PHE A 45 -2.22 6.24 11.18
C PHE A 45 -1.95 6.47 12.66
N ASN A 46 -0.72 6.79 13.00
CA ASN A 46 -0.30 7.13 14.35
C ASN A 46 0.65 8.34 14.30
N ILE A 47 0.67 9.15 15.36
CA ILE A 47 1.71 10.16 15.56
C ILE A 47 2.72 9.60 16.55
N HIS A 48 3.96 9.49 16.13
CA HIS A 48 5.03 8.97 16.97
C HIS A 48 5.78 10.11 17.65
N SER A 49 5.36 10.46 18.87
CA SER A 49 5.89 11.61 19.62
C SER A 49 7.39 11.56 19.87
N ASN A 50 7.94 10.35 20.07
CA ASN A 50 9.37 10.15 20.31
C ASN A 50 10.21 10.16 19.02
N PHE A 51 9.59 10.42 17.86
CA PHE A 51 10.26 10.51 16.57
C PHE A 51 9.80 11.80 15.84
N ASN A 52 10.01 12.94 16.50
CA ASN A 52 9.69 14.28 15.95
C ASN A 52 8.25 14.40 15.45
N ASP A 53 7.29 13.90 16.24
CA ASP A 53 5.86 13.87 15.92
C ASP A 53 5.56 13.33 14.51
N SER A 54 6.32 12.34 14.04
CA SER A 54 6.15 11.81 12.69
C SER A 54 4.80 11.13 12.52
N LEU A 55 4.18 11.34 11.37
CA LEU A 55 3.03 10.56 10.93
C LEU A 55 3.47 9.19 10.42
N GLU A 56 3.14 8.14 11.17
CA GLU A 56 3.31 6.75 10.78
C GLU A 56 2.01 6.22 10.18
N GLY A 57 2.11 5.34 9.18
CA GLY A 57 0.96 4.69 8.56
C GLY A 57 1.20 3.20 8.40
N LEU A 58 0.20 2.38 8.75
CA LEU A 58 0.22 0.94 8.48
C LEU A 58 -0.46 0.67 7.14
N ILE A 59 0.24 -0.04 6.25
CA ILE A 59 -0.27 -0.49 4.96
C ILE A 59 -0.26 -2.01 4.90
N ILE A 60 -1.39 -2.60 4.53
CA ILE A 60 -1.48 -4.03 4.25
C ILE A 60 -1.60 -4.24 2.75
N VAL A 61 -0.72 -5.08 2.20
CA VAL A 61 -0.77 -5.56 0.82
C VAL A 61 -1.13 -7.04 0.85
N ASP A 62 -2.20 -7.41 0.14
CA ASP A 62 -2.55 -8.80 -0.07
C ASP A 62 -1.85 -9.30 -1.34
N ALA A 63 -0.75 -10.03 -1.17
CA ALA A 63 0.04 -10.56 -2.28
C ALA A 63 -0.79 -11.43 -3.25
N ARG A 64 -1.89 -12.05 -2.79
CA ARG A 64 -2.78 -12.86 -3.64
C ARG A 64 -3.55 -12.02 -4.66
N LYS A 65 -3.69 -10.72 -4.40
CA LYS A 65 -4.37 -9.76 -5.27
C LYS A 65 -3.39 -8.92 -6.08
N THR A 66 -2.10 -9.18 -5.96
CA THR A 66 -1.05 -8.48 -6.73
C THR A 66 -0.86 -9.18 -8.07
N ASP A 67 -0.59 -8.41 -9.13
CA ASP A 67 -0.35 -8.98 -10.44
C ASP A 67 0.89 -9.90 -10.46
N HIS A 68 0.79 -11.02 -11.18
CA HIS A 68 1.85 -12.03 -11.21
C HIS A 68 3.17 -11.50 -11.75
N LYS A 69 3.14 -10.51 -12.66
CA LYS A 69 4.36 -9.92 -13.23
C LYS A 69 5.12 -9.14 -12.15
N THR A 70 4.42 -8.41 -11.31
CA THR A 70 4.99 -7.69 -10.18
C THR A 70 5.44 -8.65 -9.08
N LEU A 71 4.64 -9.66 -8.72
CA LEU A 71 5.07 -10.70 -7.77
C LEU A 71 6.34 -11.42 -8.26
N SER A 72 6.44 -11.75 -9.55
CA SER A 72 7.62 -12.37 -10.15
C SER A 72 8.89 -11.52 -9.98
N ARG A 73 8.78 -10.19 -10.07
CA ARG A 73 9.91 -9.29 -9.85
C ARG A 73 10.43 -9.32 -8.41
N PHE A 74 9.57 -9.56 -7.43
CA PHE A 74 9.95 -9.62 -6.02
C PHE A 74 10.38 -11.03 -5.57
N LEU A 75 9.65 -12.06 -6.00
CA LEU A 75 9.85 -13.44 -5.54
C LEU A 75 10.79 -14.24 -6.45
N GLY A 76 11.05 -13.77 -7.67
CA GLY A 76 11.68 -14.54 -8.73
C GLY A 76 10.79 -15.69 -9.24
N ALA A 77 11.22 -16.34 -10.33
CA ALA A 77 10.44 -17.39 -10.98
C ALA A 77 10.12 -18.58 -10.04
N LYS A 78 11.13 -19.05 -9.29
CA LYS A 78 10.97 -20.15 -8.32
C LYS A 78 10.06 -19.77 -7.16
N GLY A 79 10.21 -18.55 -6.63
CA GLY A 79 9.39 -18.06 -5.51
C GLY A 79 7.93 -17.87 -5.93
N LEU A 80 7.68 -17.33 -7.13
CA LEU A 80 6.32 -17.21 -7.65
C LEU A 80 5.66 -18.58 -7.82
N LYS A 81 6.36 -19.57 -8.38
CA LYS A 81 5.83 -20.94 -8.50
C LYS A 81 5.43 -21.51 -7.14
N THR A 82 6.34 -21.42 -6.16
CA THR A 82 6.11 -21.92 -4.79
C THR A 82 4.91 -21.22 -4.13
N PHE A 83 4.81 -19.89 -4.29
CA PHE A 83 3.69 -19.11 -3.77
C PHE A 83 2.36 -19.57 -4.38
N LEU A 84 2.28 -19.71 -5.70
CA LEU A 84 1.06 -20.11 -6.39
C LEU A 84 0.63 -21.56 -6.04
N GLU A 85 1.58 -22.47 -5.85
CA GLU A 85 1.31 -23.83 -5.39
C GLU A 85 0.67 -23.82 -3.99
N HIS A 86 1.21 -23.03 -3.06
CA HIS A 86 0.63 -22.86 -1.73
C HIS A 86 -0.79 -22.29 -1.75
N GLN A 87 -1.09 -21.32 -2.62
CA GLN A 87 -2.43 -20.74 -2.67
C GLN A 87 -3.49 -21.72 -3.20
N LYS A 88 -3.15 -22.56 -4.18
CA LYS A 88 -4.06 -23.61 -4.67
C LYS A 88 -4.46 -24.61 -3.60
N LEU A 89 -3.53 -24.93 -2.69
CA LEU A 89 -3.78 -25.81 -1.55
C LEU A 89 -4.75 -25.18 -0.53
N ALA A 90 -4.66 -23.86 -0.33
CA ALA A 90 -5.52 -23.13 0.59
C ALA A 90 -6.96 -22.98 0.07
N ASP A 91 -7.16 -22.84 -1.24
CA ASP A 91 -8.50 -22.74 -1.85
C ASP A 91 -9.23 -24.10 -1.95
N SER A 92 -8.52 -25.21 -1.71
CA SER A 92 -9.05 -26.58 -1.80
C SER A 92 -9.41 -27.20 -0.44
N ALA A 93 -9.26 -26.44 0.66
CA ALA A 93 -9.55 -26.85 2.03
C ALA A 93 -10.81 -26.13 2.56
#